data_AF-A0A4Y2DML0-F1
#
_entry.id   AF-A0A4Y2DML0-F1
#
_cell.length_a   1.000
_cell.length_b   1.000
_cell.length_c   1.000
_cell.angle_alpha   90.00
_cell.angle_beta   90.00
_cell.angle_gamma   90.00
#
_symmetry.space_group_name_H-M   'P 1'
#
loop_
_entity.id
_entity.type
_entity.pdbx_description
1 polymer ?
#
loop_
_entity_poly.entity_id
_entity_poly.type
_entity_poly.pdbx_seq_one_letter_code
_entity_poly.pdbx_strand_id
1 'polypeptide(L)'
;MVNVESLNRKYSTPLSLLEQQKICSTLRRINDRKLLSELASRGIKLTDVGRDSPPIRVLLGADILGSILTGRIEILSSGVSAVETLLGWTILGLGKKKEVVNLVTLSLQNIYVPKMWDLEVLGITDPTEKINESLLEEETLTHFKETIRTCEDQRYEVALPWLAGHPALYDKYDAAESRLRTATKRLINENYFEAYNNVFKQWEAEGIIEAVPINQLAKEVHYLPHRPVIKPSSNTTKVRPVFDASFKKPGFASLNECLSVFPSLIHKILPLLLRFRSGSIGVIADVKQAFLQIRLRTEDRDVLRFLWWENTGCSEIRIYRHCRVVFGVFSSPFLLNATISYHLEREKFQT
;
A
#
# COMPACT_ATOMS: atom_id res chain seq x y z
N MET A 1 5.86 -41.14 1.89
CA MET A 1 5.18 -40.84 0.61
C MET A 1 3.95 -41.73 0.50
N VAL A 2 2.82 -41.17 0.11
CA VAL A 2 1.55 -41.87 -0.11
C VAL A 2 1.19 -41.71 -1.59
N ASN A 3 0.81 -42.81 -2.24
CA ASN A 3 0.36 -42.75 -3.62
C ASN A 3 -1.15 -42.47 -3.66
N VAL A 4 -1.56 -41.37 -4.27
CA VAL A 4 -2.98 -41.02 -4.45
C VAL A 4 -3.40 -41.39 -5.85
N GLU A 5 -4.46 -42.18 -5.96
CA GLU A 5 -4.96 -42.72 -7.22
C GLU A 5 -6.43 -42.36 -7.43
N SER A 6 -6.77 -42.01 -8.67
CA SER A 6 -8.16 -41.87 -9.12
C SER A 6 -8.91 -43.21 -9.04
N LEU A 7 -10.21 -43.19 -8.73
CA LEU A 7 -11.01 -44.43 -8.60
C LEU A 7 -11.10 -45.25 -9.90
N ASN A 8 -10.95 -44.60 -11.06
CA ASN A 8 -10.91 -45.25 -12.36
C ASN A 8 -9.49 -45.71 -12.77
N ARG A 9 -8.49 -45.53 -11.90
CA ARG A 9 -7.08 -45.88 -12.10
C ARG A 9 -6.41 -45.23 -13.32
N LYS A 10 -6.97 -44.13 -13.83
CA LYS A 10 -6.41 -43.41 -14.99
C LYS A 10 -5.32 -42.42 -14.61
N TYR A 11 -5.28 -42.03 -13.34
CA TYR A 11 -4.31 -41.10 -12.79
C TYR A 11 -3.82 -41.56 -11.43
N SER A 12 -2.53 -41.42 -11.20
CA SER A 12 -1.84 -41.71 -9.94
C SER A 12 -0.70 -40.72 -9.74
N THR A 13 -0.52 -40.25 -8.51
CA THR A 13 0.57 -39.33 -8.17
C THR A 13 1.13 -39.61 -6.77
N PRO A 14 2.47 -39.70 -6.62
CA PRO A 14 3.10 -39.80 -5.31
C PRO A 14 3.07 -38.45 -4.61
N LEU A 15 2.57 -38.42 -3.37
CA LEU A 15 2.50 -37.22 -2.56
C LEU A 15 3.24 -37.41 -1.23
N SER A 16 3.95 -36.37 -0.81
CA SER A 16 4.47 -36.23 0.54
C SER A 16 3.39 -35.56 1.39
N LEU A 17 2.87 -36.28 2.37
CA LEU A 17 1.79 -35.81 3.25
C LEU A 17 2.34 -35.56 4.66
N LEU A 18 1.78 -34.57 5.34
CA LEU A 18 1.97 -34.36 6.77
C LEU A 18 0.91 -35.15 7.55
N GLU A 19 1.34 -35.86 8.58
CA GLU A 19 0.43 -36.61 9.45
C GLU A 19 -0.08 -35.72 10.60
N GLN A 20 -1.39 -35.73 10.82
CA GLN A 20 -2.03 -35.04 11.95
C GLN A 20 -3.19 -35.87 12.49
N GLN A 21 -3.41 -35.81 13.81
CA GLN A 21 -4.51 -36.53 14.47
C GLN A 21 -5.90 -36.07 13.99
N LYS A 22 -6.03 -34.79 13.62
CA LYS A 22 -7.27 -34.21 13.07
C LYS A 22 -6.94 -33.27 11.92
N ILE A 23 -7.23 -33.70 10.70
CA ILE A 23 -6.88 -33.00 9.46
C ILE A 23 -7.87 -31.85 9.16
N CYS A 24 -9.16 -32.01 9.51
CA CYS A 24 -10.15 -30.93 9.47
C CYS A 24 -11.31 -31.19 10.44
N SER A 25 -12.14 -30.17 10.66
CA SER A 25 -13.48 -30.34 11.23
C SER A 25 -14.42 -31.06 10.24
N THR A 26 -15.57 -31.53 10.71
CA THR A 26 -16.55 -32.23 9.85
C THR A 26 -17.01 -31.33 8.71
N LEU A 27 -16.57 -31.64 7.49
CA LEU A 27 -17.01 -30.94 6.29
C LEU A 27 -18.43 -31.38 5.93
N ARG A 28 -19.30 -30.41 5.63
CA ARG A 28 -20.68 -30.69 5.22
C ARG A 28 -20.65 -31.34 3.83
N ARG A 29 -21.12 -32.58 3.74
CA ARG A 29 -21.31 -33.29 2.46
C ARG A 29 -22.44 -32.66 1.66
N ILE A 30 -22.31 -32.71 0.33
CA ILE A 30 -23.33 -32.20 -0.60
C ILE A 30 -24.55 -33.11 -0.53
N ASN A 31 -25.71 -32.54 -0.24
CA ASN A 31 -27.00 -33.25 -0.15
C ASN A 31 -28.11 -32.58 -0.97
N ASP A 32 -27.79 -31.55 -1.76
CA ASP A 32 -28.77 -30.82 -2.56
C ASP A 32 -29.20 -31.66 -3.77
N ARG A 33 -30.43 -32.18 -3.73
CA ARG A 33 -30.97 -33.02 -4.79
C ARG A 33 -31.05 -32.29 -6.14
N LYS A 34 -31.37 -31.00 -6.17
CA LYS A 34 -31.47 -30.24 -7.42
C LYS A 34 -30.11 -30.10 -8.08
N LEU A 35 -29.09 -29.78 -7.28
CA LEU A 35 -27.71 -29.69 -7.73
C LEU A 35 -27.22 -31.03 -8.29
N LEU A 36 -27.47 -32.13 -7.57
CA LEU A 36 -27.07 -33.48 -7.97
C LEU A 36 -27.79 -33.94 -9.25
N SER A 37 -29.08 -33.61 -9.40
CA SER A 37 -29.83 -33.89 -10.63
C SER A 37 -29.29 -33.09 -11.82
N GLU A 38 -28.96 -31.81 -11.63
CA GLU A 38 -28.35 -31.00 -12.69
C GLU A 38 -26.98 -31.54 -13.10
N LEU A 39 -26.12 -31.87 -12.14
CA LEU A 39 -24.81 -32.50 -12.39
C LEU A 39 -24.97 -33.81 -13.18
N ALA A 40 -25.89 -34.68 -12.75
CA ALA A 40 -26.14 -35.95 -13.42
C ALA A 40 -26.65 -35.77 -14.86
N SER A 41 -27.50 -34.76 -15.11
CA SER A 41 -27.98 -34.44 -16.47
C SER A 41 -26.85 -34.01 -17.42
N ARG A 42 -25.74 -33.51 -16.87
CA ARG A 42 -24.52 -33.12 -17.60
C ARG A 42 -23.45 -34.22 -17.64
N GLY A 43 -23.78 -35.43 -17.18
CA GLY A 43 -22.83 -36.54 -17.10
C GLY A 43 -21.79 -36.40 -15.99
N ILE A 44 -21.98 -35.50 -15.03
CA ILE A 44 -21.07 -35.26 -13.92
C ILE A 44 -21.52 -36.07 -12.71
N LYS A 45 -20.65 -36.95 -12.22
CA LYS A 45 -20.90 -37.78 -11.03
C LYS A 45 -19.91 -37.45 -9.93
N LEU A 46 -20.44 -37.00 -8.79
CA LEU A 46 -19.68 -36.86 -7.55
C LEU A 46 -19.67 -38.19 -6.79
N THR A 47 -18.57 -38.46 -6.07
CA THR A 47 -18.34 -39.74 -5.39
C THR A 47 -18.48 -39.67 -3.88
N ASP A 48 -18.48 -38.47 -3.29
CA ASP A 48 -18.53 -38.23 -1.85
C ASP A 48 -19.83 -37.51 -1.42
N VAL A 49 -20.96 -37.99 -1.95
CA VAL A 49 -22.30 -37.45 -1.72
C VAL A 49 -22.97 -38.19 -0.56
N GLY A 50 -23.74 -37.48 0.28
CA GLY A 50 -24.54 -38.13 1.33
C GLY A 50 -23.79 -38.45 2.63
N ARG A 51 -24.52 -39.02 3.60
CA ARG A 51 -24.00 -39.33 4.95
C ARG A 51 -23.13 -40.58 5.01
N ASP A 52 -23.28 -41.49 4.05
CA ASP A 52 -22.58 -42.79 4.04
C ASP A 52 -21.17 -42.71 3.43
N SER A 53 -20.76 -41.52 2.98
CA SER A 53 -19.41 -41.29 2.46
C SER A 53 -18.35 -41.40 3.56
N PRO A 54 -17.22 -42.08 3.30
CA PRO A 54 -16.16 -42.25 4.28
C PRO A 54 -15.60 -40.89 4.76
N PRO A 55 -14.98 -40.85 5.95
CA PRO A 55 -14.34 -39.64 6.45
C PRO A 55 -13.19 -39.21 5.52
N ILE A 56 -12.93 -37.91 5.47
CA ILE A 56 -11.81 -37.35 4.70
C ILE A 56 -10.51 -37.79 5.37
N ARG A 57 -9.64 -38.44 4.60
CA ARG A 57 -8.35 -38.98 5.07
C ARG A 57 -7.15 -38.17 4.60
N VAL A 58 -7.32 -37.39 3.53
CA VAL A 58 -6.25 -36.61 2.90
C VAL A 58 -6.84 -35.26 2.49
N LEU A 59 -6.12 -34.18 2.81
CA LEU A 59 -6.35 -32.86 2.25
C LEU A 59 -5.22 -32.53 1.29
N LEU A 60 -5.60 -32.15 0.08
CA LEU A 60 -4.67 -31.76 -0.98
C LEU A 60 -4.51 -30.24 -0.95
N GLY A 61 -3.27 -29.77 -0.88
CA GLY A 61 -2.95 -28.35 -0.86
C GLY A 61 -3.15 -27.69 -2.23
N ALA A 62 -3.11 -26.36 -2.26
CA ALA A 62 -3.21 -25.59 -3.50
C ALA A 62 -1.96 -25.71 -4.39
N ASP A 63 -0.83 -26.13 -3.81
CA ASP A 63 0.45 -26.40 -4.47
C ASP A 63 0.34 -27.49 -5.55
N ILE A 64 -0.57 -28.47 -5.36
CA ILE A 64 -0.83 -29.51 -6.35
C ILE A 64 -2.04 -29.24 -7.24
N LEU A 65 -2.87 -28.24 -6.91
CA LEU A 65 -4.10 -27.98 -7.64
C LEU A 65 -3.82 -27.71 -9.12
N GLY A 66 -2.77 -26.95 -9.43
CA GLY A 66 -2.38 -26.63 -10.79
C GLY A 66 -2.00 -27.84 -11.65
N SER A 67 -1.49 -28.92 -11.05
CA SER A 67 -1.06 -30.12 -11.80
C SER A 67 -2.18 -31.14 -12.02
N ILE A 68 -3.27 -31.06 -11.25
CA ILE A 68 -4.41 -31.99 -11.35
C ILE A 68 -5.61 -31.41 -12.11
N LEU A 69 -5.64 -30.12 -12.39
CA LEU A 69 -6.74 -29.50 -13.15
C LEU A 69 -6.69 -29.90 -14.62
N THR A 70 -7.83 -30.30 -15.18
CA THR A 70 -7.94 -30.63 -16.61
C THR A 70 -8.32 -29.43 -17.49
N GLY A 71 -8.78 -28.34 -16.86
CA GLY A 71 -9.30 -27.16 -17.54
C GLY A 71 -10.80 -27.21 -17.88
N ARG A 72 -11.48 -28.35 -17.68
CA ARG A 72 -12.93 -28.44 -17.86
C ARG A 72 -13.67 -27.86 -16.67
N ILE A 73 -14.53 -26.88 -16.95
CA ILE A 73 -15.35 -26.17 -15.97
C ILE A 73 -16.79 -26.11 -16.49
N GLU A 74 -17.73 -26.52 -15.66
CA GLU A 74 -19.16 -26.53 -15.94
C GLU A 74 -19.89 -25.65 -14.92
N ILE A 75 -20.45 -24.53 -15.40
CA ILE A 75 -21.19 -23.59 -14.56
C ILE A 75 -22.66 -24.02 -14.50
N LEU A 76 -23.14 -24.27 -13.29
CA LEU A 76 -24.51 -24.70 -13.00
C LEU A 76 -25.45 -23.50 -12.87
N SER A 77 -26.75 -23.75 -13.02
CA SER A 77 -27.81 -22.75 -12.91
C SER A 77 -27.82 -22.02 -11.55
N SER A 78 -27.30 -22.67 -10.51
CA SER A 78 -27.18 -22.14 -9.15
C SER A 78 -26.04 -21.13 -8.97
N GLY A 79 -25.13 -20.99 -9.95
CA GLY A 79 -23.88 -20.23 -9.86
C GLY A 79 -22.70 -21.03 -9.31
N VAL A 80 -22.92 -22.28 -8.91
CA VAL A 80 -21.88 -23.23 -8.52
C VAL A 80 -21.14 -23.73 -9.76
N SER A 81 -19.82 -23.85 -9.69
CA SER A 81 -18.99 -24.37 -10.77
C SER A 81 -18.50 -25.78 -10.44
N ALA A 82 -18.70 -26.72 -11.36
CA ALA A 82 -18.06 -28.03 -11.31
C ALA A 82 -16.74 -27.98 -12.09
N VAL A 83 -15.65 -28.44 -11.47
CA VAL A 83 -14.31 -28.41 -12.07
C VAL A 83 -13.75 -29.82 -12.11
N GLU A 84 -13.37 -30.25 -13.31
CA GLU A 84 -12.81 -31.58 -13.54
C GLU A 84 -11.32 -31.59 -13.20
N THR A 85 -10.95 -32.51 -12.32
CA THR A 85 -9.55 -32.82 -11.99
C THR A 85 -9.22 -34.24 -12.44
N LEU A 86 -7.94 -34.58 -12.49
CA LEU A 86 -7.45 -35.93 -12.75
C LEU A 86 -7.89 -36.94 -11.67
N LEU A 87 -8.34 -36.47 -10.50
CA LEU A 87 -8.88 -37.29 -9.41
C LEU A 87 -10.42 -37.37 -9.40
N GLY A 88 -11.09 -36.69 -10.32
CA GLY A 88 -12.55 -36.62 -10.41
C GLY A 88 -13.09 -35.20 -10.36
N TRP A 89 -14.42 -35.09 -10.29
CA TRP A 89 -15.11 -33.80 -10.29
C TRP A 89 -15.14 -33.18 -8.90
N THR A 90 -14.84 -31.88 -8.85
CA THR A 90 -14.91 -31.07 -7.63
C THR A 90 -15.90 -29.92 -7.83
N ILE A 91 -16.37 -29.35 -6.72
CA ILE A 91 -17.36 -28.27 -6.73
C ILE A 91 -16.76 -27.02 -6.10
N LEU A 92 -16.93 -25.88 -6.77
CA LEU A 92 -16.49 -24.55 -6.34
C LEU A 92 -17.66 -23.57 -6.27
N GLY A 93 -17.64 -22.71 -5.25
CA GLY A 93 -18.62 -21.65 -5.07
C GLY A 93 -19.79 -22.03 -4.17
N LEU A 94 -20.64 -21.04 -3.89
CA LEU A 94 -21.85 -21.17 -3.07
C LEU A 94 -23.05 -20.86 -3.94
N GLY A 95 -24.06 -21.74 -3.91
CA GLY A 95 -25.36 -21.43 -4.49
C GLY A 95 -25.93 -20.17 -3.84
N LYS A 96 -26.63 -19.34 -4.63
CA LYS A 96 -27.18 -18.02 -4.27
C LYS A 96 -27.62 -17.90 -2.80
N LYS A 97 -26.71 -17.46 -1.92
CA LYS A 97 -27.04 -16.90 -0.60
C LYS A 97 -26.84 -15.39 -0.68
N LYS A 98 -27.87 -14.64 -0.30
CA LYS A 98 -27.89 -13.18 -0.39
C LYS A 98 -26.99 -12.44 0.62
N GLU A 99 -26.41 -13.12 1.61
CA GLU A 99 -25.66 -12.42 2.66
C GLU A 99 -24.53 -13.29 3.23
N VAL A 100 -23.46 -13.51 2.45
CA VAL A 100 -22.10 -13.69 3.01
C VAL A 100 -21.11 -13.27 1.92
N VAL A 101 -20.31 -12.23 2.17
CA VAL A 101 -19.12 -11.98 1.36
C VAL A 101 -18.09 -13.04 1.74
N ASN A 102 -18.09 -14.17 1.03
CA ASN A 102 -17.01 -15.14 1.13
C ASN A 102 -15.92 -14.75 0.14
N LEU A 103 -14.90 -14.06 0.66
CA LEU A 103 -13.69 -13.78 -0.09
C LEU A 103 -12.81 -15.04 -0.07
N VAL A 104 -12.84 -15.83 -1.14
CA VAL A 104 -11.82 -16.86 -1.39
C VAL A 104 -10.69 -16.20 -2.16
N THR A 105 -9.67 -15.72 -1.45
CA THR A 105 -8.45 -15.18 -2.07
C THR A 105 -7.49 -16.34 -2.34
N LEU A 106 -7.43 -16.80 -3.59
CA LEU A 106 -6.32 -17.61 -4.09
C LEU A 106 -5.20 -16.66 -4.51
N SER A 107 -4.28 -16.37 -3.59
CA SER A 107 -3.07 -15.62 -3.91
C SER A 107 -1.99 -16.58 -4.38
N LEU A 108 -1.78 -16.68 -5.69
CA LEU A 108 -0.57 -17.26 -6.31
C LEU A 108 0.54 -16.19 -6.37
N GLN A 109 0.76 -15.48 -5.28
CA GLN A 109 1.92 -14.62 -5.14
C GLN A 109 2.84 -15.26 -4.12
N ASN A 110 4.12 -15.38 -4.46
CA ASN A 110 5.21 -15.63 -3.51
C ASN A 110 5.29 -14.45 -2.51
N ILE A 111 4.25 -14.25 -1.70
CA ILE A 111 4.37 -13.48 -0.47
C ILE A 111 5.26 -14.35 0.38
N TYR A 112 6.49 -13.89 0.61
CA TYR A 112 7.39 -14.51 1.55
C TYR A 112 6.80 -14.30 2.95
N VAL A 113 5.86 -15.17 3.34
CA VAL A 113 5.19 -15.14 4.65
C VAL A 113 6.18 -15.01 5.82
N PRO A 114 7.41 -15.57 5.78
CA PRO A 114 8.39 -15.32 6.83
C PRO A 114 8.70 -13.84 7.07
N LYS A 115 8.71 -12.98 6.03
CA LYS A 115 8.90 -11.52 6.19
C LYS A 115 7.79 -10.84 6.98
N MET A 116 6.58 -11.42 7.04
CA MET A 116 5.51 -10.92 7.92
C MET A 116 5.74 -11.30 9.38
N TRP A 117 6.59 -12.29 9.64
CA TRP A 117 6.99 -12.76 10.96
C TRP A 117 8.41 -12.30 11.34
N ASP A 118 9.04 -11.46 10.51
CA ASP A 118 10.29 -10.81 10.89
C ASP A 118 10.03 -10.03 12.18
N LEU A 119 10.87 -10.29 13.18
CA LEU A 119 10.72 -9.68 14.51
C LEU A 119 10.72 -8.14 14.40
N GLU A 120 11.52 -7.58 13.50
CA GLU A 120 11.53 -6.15 13.15
C GLU A 120 10.16 -5.64 12.68
N VAL A 121 9.46 -6.39 11.84
CA VAL A 121 8.11 -6.04 11.34
C VAL A 121 7.07 -6.09 12.47
N LEU A 122 7.30 -6.94 13.47
CA LEU A 122 6.49 -7.02 14.69
C LEU A 122 6.90 -5.99 15.76
N GLY A 123 7.94 -5.18 15.50
CA GLY A 123 8.48 -4.20 16.46
C GLY A 123 9.33 -4.80 17.58
N ILE A 124 9.87 -6.00 17.35
CA ILE A 124 10.79 -6.71 18.24
C ILE A 124 12.20 -6.58 17.64
N THR A 125 12.93 -5.56 18.09
CA THR A 125 14.32 -5.27 17.70
C THR A 125 15.28 -5.53 18.86
N ASP A 126 16.59 -5.54 18.58
CA ASP A 126 17.61 -5.66 19.62
C ASP A 126 17.43 -4.54 20.66
N PRO A 127 17.57 -4.81 21.98
CA PRO A 127 17.41 -3.80 23.02
C PRO A 127 18.26 -2.55 22.81
N THR A 128 19.45 -2.70 22.22
CA THR A 128 20.39 -1.61 21.97
C THR A 128 19.92 -0.72 20.82
N GLU A 129 19.47 -1.34 19.73
CA GLU A 129 18.86 -0.62 18.60
C GLU A 129 17.58 0.10 19.03
N LYS A 130 16.75 -0.57 19.84
CA LYS A 130 15.53 -0.01 20.39
C LYS A 130 15.78 1.21 21.29
N ILE A 131 16.85 1.22 22.09
CA ILE A 131 17.20 2.39 22.92
C ILE A 131 17.60 3.57 22.03
N ASN A 132 18.46 3.36 21.04
CA ASN A 132 18.88 4.44 20.13
C ASN A 132 17.73 4.98 19.29
N GLU A 133 16.88 4.11 18.75
CA GLU A 133 15.66 4.51 18.03
C GLU A 133 14.72 5.31 18.94
N SER A 134 14.50 4.86 20.18
CA SER A 134 13.61 5.55 21.12
C SER A 134 14.10 6.94 21.53
N LEU A 135 15.41 7.13 21.66
CA LEU A 135 16.00 8.44 21.96
C LEU A 135 15.83 9.39 20.77
N LEU A 136 16.12 8.92 19.56
CA LEU A 136 15.93 9.71 18.33
C LEU A 136 14.46 10.07 18.11
N GLU A 137 13.54 9.14 18.41
CA GLU A 137 12.09 9.39 18.41
C GLU A 137 11.70 10.49 19.38
N GLU A 138 12.21 10.43 20.62
CA GLU A 138 11.91 11.41 21.66
C GLU A 138 12.44 12.79 21.30
N GLU A 139 13.67 12.89 20.79
CA GLU A 139 14.26 14.13 20.28
C GLU A 139 13.44 14.70 19.12
N THR A 140 13.06 13.85 18.16
CA THR A 140 12.27 14.25 16.99
C THR A 140 10.87 14.74 17.41
N LEU A 141 10.23 14.08 18.37
CA LEU A 141 8.94 14.47 18.91
C LEU A 141 9.02 15.75 19.74
N THR A 142 10.09 15.93 20.51
CA THR A 142 10.35 17.15 21.28
C THR A 142 10.54 18.33 20.34
N HIS A 143 11.40 18.18 19.33
CA HIS A 143 11.58 19.16 18.27
C HIS A 143 10.25 19.50 17.59
N PHE A 144 9.43 18.50 17.24
CA PHE A 144 8.11 18.74 16.66
C PHE A 144 7.20 19.57 17.58
N LYS A 145 7.12 19.23 18.87
CA LYS A 145 6.29 19.95 19.85
C LYS A 145 6.74 21.39 20.05
N GLU A 146 8.05 21.64 20.03
CA GLU A 146 8.62 22.99 20.13
C GLU A 146 8.42 23.81 18.85
N THR A 147 8.34 23.13 17.70
CA THR A 147 8.33 23.80 16.40
C THR A 147 6.95 23.97 15.77
N ILE A 148 5.96 23.13 16.12
CA ILE A 148 4.62 23.25 15.57
C ILE A 148 3.97 24.59 15.95
N ARG A 149 3.34 25.23 14.97
CA ARG A 149 2.58 26.47 15.14
C ARG A 149 1.20 26.32 14.56
N THR A 150 0.23 27.03 15.14
CA THR A 150 -1.10 27.19 14.54
C THR A 150 -1.13 28.53 13.82
N CYS A 151 -1.39 28.52 12.51
CA CYS A 151 -1.53 29.72 11.70
C CYS A 151 -2.90 30.39 11.91
N GLU A 152 -3.02 31.64 11.46
CA GLU A 152 -4.27 32.41 11.51
C GLU A 152 -5.44 31.71 10.80
N ASP A 153 -5.15 30.96 9.73
CA ASP A 153 -6.13 30.17 8.98
C ASP A 153 -6.44 28.80 9.60
N GLN A 154 -6.10 28.60 10.88
CA GLN A 154 -6.29 27.35 11.64
C GLN A 154 -5.53 26.14 11.09
N ARG A 155 -4.60 26.33 10.16
CA ARG A 155 -3.69 25.26 9.71
C ARG A 155 -2.49 25.14 10.64
N TYR A 156 -1.93 23.95 10.68
CA TYR A 156 -0.66 23.71 11.37
C TYR A 156 0.52 23.99 10.45
N GLU A 157 1.55 24.64 10.99
CA GLU A 157 2.86 24.82 10.36
C GLU A 157 3.91 24.05 11.15
N VAL A 158 4.72 23.25 10.45
CA VAL A 158 5.71 22.34 11.04
C VAL A 158 7.09 22.57 10.41
N ALA A 159 8.13 22.24 11.17
CA ALA A 159 9.51 22.18 10.68
C ALA A 159 9.82 20.77 10.15
N LEU A 160 10.77 20.67 9.21
CA LEU A 160 11.36 19.38 8.86
C LEU A 160 12.26 18.88 10.01
N PRO A 161 12.20 17.58 10.39
CA PRO A 161 12.99 17.06 11.48
C PRO A 161 14.41 16.75 11.01
N TRP A 162 15.29 17.76 10.99
CA TRP A 162 16.68 17.62 10.58
C TRP A 162 17.50 16.78 11.56
N LEU A 163 18.33 15.87 11.05
CA LEU A 163 19.29 15.12 11.86
C LEU A 163 20.46 16.01 12.29
N ALA A 164 20.85 15.95 13.56
CA ALA A 164 22.01 16.68 14.05
C ALA A 164 23.28 16.23 13.29
N GLY A 165 24.02 17.19 12.72
CA GLY A 165 25.23 16.90 11.95
C GLY A 165 24.98 16.24 10.60
N HIS A 166 23.78 16.38 10.02
CA HIS A 166 23.50 15.86 8.68
C HIS A 166 24.53 16.38 7.66
N PRO A 167 24.87 15.58 6.64
CA PRO A 167 25.74 16.03 5.56
C PRO A 167 25.10 17.20 4.80
N ALA A 168 25.94 18.03 4.19
CA ALA A 168 25.48 19.13 3.36
C ALA A 168 24.64 18.61 2.18
N LEU A 169 23.49 19.23 1.96
CA LEU A 169 22.66 18.94 0.80
C LEU A 169 23.26 19.57 -0.45
N TYR A 170 23.48 18.74 -1.46
CA TYR A 170 23.91 19.19 -2.78
C TYR A 170 22.70 19.57 -3.66
N ASP A 171 22.86 20.59 -4.50
CA ASP A 171 21.82 21.10 -5.39
C ASP A 171 21.61 20.18 -6.61
N LYS A 172 20.56 19.38 -6.57
CA LYS A 172 20.30 18.34 -7.61
C LYS A 172 19.64 18.89 -8.88
N TYR A 173 19.96 20.12 -9.29
CA TYR A 173 19.29 20.79 -10.40
C TYR A 173 19.39 19.98 -11.71
N ASP A 174 20.59 19.61 -12.16
CA ASP A 174 20.80 18.88 -13.42
C ASP A 174 20.02 17.56 -13.48
N ALA A 175 19.97 16.86 -12.34
CA ALA A 175 19.28 15.57 -12.26
C ALA A 175 17.77 15.74 -12.26
N ALA A 176 17.26 16.77 -11.58
CA ALA A 176 15.85 17.15 -11.63
C ALA A 176 15.45 17.56 -13.06
N GLU A 177 16.30 18.31 -13.77
CA GLU A 177 16.05 18.75 -15.14
C GLU A 177 16.03 17.57 -16.12
N SER A 178 17.02 16.69 -16.04
CA SER A 178 17.09 15.48 -16.89
C SER A 178 15.84 14.60 -16.72
N ARG A 179 15.39 14.42 -15.46
CA ARG A 179 14.15 13.69 -15.15
C ARG A 179 12.90 14.43 -15.62
N LEU A 180 12.85 15.77 -15.49
CA LEU A 180 11.77 16.58 -16.04
C LEU A 180 11.64 16.40 -17.55
N ARG A 181 12.74 16.51 -18.30
CA ARG A 181 12.74 16.34 -19.77
C ARG A 181 12.25 14.94 -20.16
N THR A 182 12.67 13.91 -19.43
CA THR A 182 12.23 12.52 -19.65
C THR A 182 10.74 12.34 -19.34
N ALA A 183 10.28 12.86 -18.20
CA ALA A 183 8.88 12.84 -17.80
C ALA A 183 7.99 13.57 -18.80
N THR A 184 8.47 14.68 -19.35
CA THR A 184 7.77 15.51 -20.34
C THR A 184 7.55 14.77 -21.63
N LYS A 185 8.59 14.13 -22.18
CA LYS A 185 8.46 13.28 -23.39
C LYS A 185 7.40 12.20 -23.20
N ARG A 186 7.41 11.54 -22.03
CA ARG A 186 6.41 10.52 -21.68
C ARG A 186 5.00 11.09 -21.60
N LEU A 187 4.82 12.23 -20.92
CA LEU A 187 3.52 12.89 -20.76
C LEU A 187 2.92 13.34 -22.09
N ILE A 188 3.75 13.86 -23.00
CA ILE A 188 3.31 14.25 -24.35
C ILE A 188 2.90 13.00 -25.15
N ASN A 189 3.73 11.97 -25.16
CA ASN A 189 3.46 10.72 -25.90
C ASN A 189 2.20 10.00 -25.39
N GLU A 190 1.94 10.03 -24.09
CA GLU A 190 0.76 9.40 -23.48
C GLU A 190 -0.45 10.35 -23.37
N ASN A 191 -0.36 11.58 -23.91
CA ASN A 191 -1.41 12.61 -23.92
C ASN A 191 -1.92 13.01 -22.51
N TYR A 192 -1.02 13.07 -21.53
CA TYR A 192 -1.29 13.50 -20.14
C TYR A 192 -0.63 14.83 -19.78
N PHE A 193 0.07 15.49 -20.70
CA PHE A 193 0.81 16.72 -20.42
C PHE A 193 -0.08 17.83 -19.83
N GLU A 194 -1.19 18.16 -20.47
CA GLU A 194 -2.10 19.20 -19.97
C GLU A 194 -2.74 18.83 -18.63
N ALA A 195 -3.12 17.55 -18.46
CA ALA A 195 -3.66 17.07 -17.20
C ALA A 195 -2.64 17.22 -16.06
N TYR A 196 -1.36 16.95 -16.32
CA TYR A 196 -0.28 17.10 -15.36
C TYR A 196 0.02 18.57 -15.06
N ASN A 197 0.05 19.42 -16.09
CA ASN A 197 0.23 20.86 -15.97
C ASN A 197 -0.87 21.50 -15.09
N ASN A 198 -2.11 21.08 -15.29
CA ASN A 198 -3.25 21.56 -14.50
C ASN A 198 -3.15 21.19 -13.02
N VAL A 199 -2.49 20.08 -12.66
CA VAL A 199 -2.22 19.75 -11.24
C VAL A 199 -1.34 20.82 -10.60
N PHE A 200 -0.27 21.26 -11.26
CA PHE A 200 0.60 22.30 -10.70
C PHE A 200 -0.08 23.67 -10.66
N LYS A 201 -0.86 24.03 -11.68
CA LYS A 201 -1.67 25.26 -11.64
C LYS A 201 -2.67 25.25 -10.48
N GLN A 202 -3.31 24.12 -10.23
CA GLN A 202 -4.20 23.96 -9.08
C GLN A 202 -3.44 24.09 -7.77
N TRP A 203 -2.28 23.44 -7.65
CA TRP A 203 -1.46 23.51 -6.44
C TRP A 203 -0.95 24.93 -6.15
N GLU A 204 -0.61 25.69 -7.19
CA GLU A 204 -0.21 27.09 -7.05
C GLU A 204 -1.39 27.95 -6.58
N ALA A 205 -2.57 27.78 -7.18
CA ALA A 205 -3.79 28.49 -6.77
C ALA A 205 -4.22 28.18 -5.33
N GLU A 206 -3.99 26.95 -4.86
CA GLU A 206 -4.28 26.51 -3.48
C GLU A 206 -3.16 26.89 -2.47
N GLY A 207 -2.06 27.49 -2.93
CA GLY A 207 -0.91 27.82 -2.10
C GLY A 207 -0.18 26.59 -1.55
N ILE A 208 -0.28 25.45 -2.24
CA ILE A 208 0.47 24.22 -1.96
C ILE A 208 1.92 24.36 -2.44
N ILE A 209 2.10 25.02 -3.57
CA ILE A 209 3.40 25.39 -4.14
C ILE A 209 3.45 26.89 -4.40
N GLU A 210 4.65 27.43 -4.49
CA GLU A 210 4.87 28.79 -4.95
C GLU A 210 6.09 28.86 -5.87
N ALA A 211 6.07 29.79 -6.82
CA ALA A 211 7.23 30.08 -7.64
C ALA A 211 8.35 30.68 -6.78
N VAL A 212 9.58 30.21 -6.99
CA VAL A 212 10.74 30.77 -6.30
C VAL A 212 11.11 32.12 -6.94
N PRO A 213 11.18 33.22 -6.16
CA PRO A 213 11.62 34.52 -6.68
C PRO A 213 13.07 34.46 -7.19
N ILE A 214 13.34 35.08 -8.35
CA ILE A 214 14.66 35.10 -9.01
C ILE A 214 15.76 35.64 -8.09
N ASN A 215 15.41 36.58 -7.20
CA ASN A 215 16.37 37.27 -6.32
C ASN A 215 16.52 36.61 -4.94
N GLN A 216 15.86 35.47 -4.67
CA GLN A 216 15.90 34.85 -3.36
C GLN A 216 17.15 33.98 -3.20
N LEU A 217 18.13 34.50 -2.47
CA LEU A 217 19.26 33.72 -1.96
C LEU A 217 18.78 32.83 -0.81
N ALA A 218 18.99 31.52 -0.95
CA ALA A 218 18.69 30.54 0.09
C ALA A 218 20.00 29.90 0.58
N LYS A 219 20.08 29.60 1.88
CA LYS A 219 21.27 29.01 2.50
C LYS A 219 21.50 27.57 2.04
N GLU A 220 20.43 26.78 1.96
CA GLU A 220 20.45 25.40 1.48
C GLU A 220 19.34 25.21 0.45
N VAL A 221 19.69 24.57 -0.66
CA VAL A 221 18.79 24.37 -1.79
C VAL A 221 18.87 22.92 -2.26
N HIS A 222 17.71 22.30 -2.45
CA HIS A 222 17.64 20.95 -2.98
C HIS A 222 16.45 20.80 -3.93
N TYR A 223 16.70 20.15 -5.07
CA TYR A 223 15.71 19.94 -6.13
C TYR A 223 15.21 18.50 -6.12
N LEU A 224 13.91 18.34 -5.88
CA LEU A 224 13.20 17.08 -5.95
C LEU A 224 12.86 16.75 -7.41
N PRO A 225 13.46 15.69 -7.98
CA PRO A 225 12.94 15.15 -9.22
C PRO A 225 11.55 14.58 -9.01
N HIS A 226 10.69 14.71 -10.03
CA HIS A 226 9.35 14.13 -10.02
C HIS A 226 9.10 13.27 -11.26
N ARG A 227 8.10 12.40 -11.15
CA ARG A 227 7.60 11.58 -12.24
C ARG A 227 6.08 11.48 -12.22
N PRO A 228 5.44 11.30 -13.37
CA PRO A 228 4.00 11.06 -13.43
C PRO A 228 3.68 9.62 -13.02
N VAL A 229 2.70 9.48 -12.14
CA VAL A 229 2.00 8.21 -11.91
C VAL A 229 0.63 8.32 -12.55
N ILE A 230 0.42 7.54 -13.61
CA ILE A 230 -0.80 7.53 -14.40
C ILE A 230 -1.65 6.34 -13.96
N LYS A 231 -2.89 6.61 -13.57
CA LYS A 231 -3.88 5.61 -13.18
C LYS A 231 -5.17 5.89 -13.95
N PRO A 232 -5.32 5.35 -15.17
CA PRO A 232 -6.47 5.65 -16.04
C PRO A 232 -7.82 5.26 -15.41
N SER A 233 -7.81 4.23 -14.55
CA SER A 233 -8.96 3.74 -13.80
C SER A 233 -9.29 4.56 -12.54
N SER A 234 -8.52 5.61 -12.23
CA SER A 234 -8.83 6.48 -11.09
C SER A 234 -9.99 7.41 -11.44
N ASN A 235 -11.04 7.39 -10.62
CA ASN A 235 -12.20 8.28 -10.77
C ASN A 235 -11.89 9.74 -10.43
N THR A 236 -10.86 10.01 -9.60
CA THR A 236 -10.57 11.35 -9.08
C THR A 236 -9.42 12.04 -9.81
N THR A 237 -8.30 11.35 -10.02
CA THR A 237 -7.14 11.97 -10.68
C THR A 237 -6.37 10.94 -11.52
N LYS A 238 -6.47 11.09 -12.84
CA LYS A 238 -5.86 10.16 -13.79
C LYS A 238 -4.33 10.23 -13.83
N VAL A 239 -3.74 11.36 -13.44
CA VAL A 239 -2.29 11.55 -13.34
C VAL A 239 -1.94 12.33 -12.08
N ARG A 240 -0.89 11.91 -11.37
CA ARG A 240 -0.39 12.62 -10.19
C ARG A 240 1.14 12.74 -10.18
N PRO A 241 1.71 13.88 -9.77
CA PRO A 241 3.13 13.99 -9.50
C PRO A 241 3.56 13.15 -8.30
N VAL A 242 4.70 12.46 -8.43
CA VAL A 242 5.38 11.81 -7.31
C VAL A 242 6.81 12.29 -7.27
N PHE A 243 7.22 12.83 -6.14
CA PHE A 243 8.55 13.36 -5.89
C PHE A 243 9.44 12.28 -5.27
N ASP A 244 10.71 12.29 -5.65
CA ASP A 244 11.71 11.33 -5.20
C ASP A 244 12.77 12.04 -4.34
N ALA A 245 12.55 12.01 -3.02
CA ALA A 245 13.46 12.57 -2.02
C ALA A 245 14.62 11.62 -1.66
N SER A 246 14.59 10.37 -2.16
CA SER A 246 15.65 9.36 -1.93
C SER A 246 16.73 9.40 -3.01
N PHE A 247 16.53 10.17 -4.09
CA PHE A 247 17.52 10.28 -5.14
C PHE A 247 18.83 10.90 -4.62
N LYS A 248 19.96 10.25 -4.94
CA LYS A 248 21.31 10.72 -4.62
C LYS A 248 22.31 10.41 -5.75
N LYS A 249 23.31 11.29 -5.90
CA LYS A 249 24.52 10.99 -6.69
C LYS A 249 25.49 10.20 -5.79
N PRO A 250 26.36 9.34 -6.36
CA PRO A 250 27.43 8.72 -5.58
C PRO A 250 28.23 9.77 -4.80
N GLY A 251 28.43 9.56 -3.50
CA GLY A 251 29.16 10.48 -2.62
C GLY A 251 28.35 11.62 -2.00
N PHE A 252 27.06 11.77 -2.32
CA PHE A 252 26.18 12.79 -1.74
C PHE A 252 24.99 12.17 -1.01
N ALA A 253 24.46 12.89 -0.03
CA ALA A 253 23.27 12.47 0.69
C ALA A 253 21.97 12.80 -0.06
N SER A 254 20.96 11.96 0.14
CA SER A 254 19.57 12.22 -0.20
C SER A 254 18.92 13.11 0.87
N LEU A 255 17.83 13.79 0.53
CA LEU A 255 17.08 14.57 1.52
C LEU A 255 16.58 13.66 2.64
N ASN A 256 16.17 12.44 2.30
CA ASN A 256 15.73 11.44 3.28
C ASN A 256 16.84 10.98 4.24
N GLU A 257 18.12 11.06 3.85
CA GLU A 257 19.26 10.75 4.74
C GLU A 257 19.64 11.93 5.65
N CYS A 258 19.13 13.14 5.39
CA CYS A 258 19.34 14.32 6.23
C CYS A 258 18.19 14.53 7.24
N LEU A 259 17.09 13.80 7.10
CA LEU A 259 15.90 13.93 7.93
C LEU A 259 15.72 12.72 8.83
N SER A 260 15.27 12.97 10.06
CA SER A 260 14.94 11.93 11.01
C SER A 260 13.79 11.08 10.48
N VAL A 261 13.98 9.77 10.56
CA VAL A 261 12.99 8.78 10.18
C VAL A 261 12.31 8.30 11.46
N PHE A 262 10.99 8.43 11.51
CA PHE A 262 10.22 7.85 12.60
C PHE A 262 9.96 6.36 12.29
N PRO A 263 10.00 5.48 13.30
CA PRO A 263 9.79 4.06 13.09
C PRO A 263 8.44 3.76 12.47
N SER A 264 8.43 2.67 11.72
CA SER A 264 7.24 2.18 11.03
C SER A 264 6.10 1.95 12.02
N LEU A 265 4.96 2.61 11.77
CA LEU A 265 3.72 2.37 12.53
C LEU A 265 3.03 1.05 12.17
N ILE A 266 3.62 0.22 11.30
CA ILE A 266 3.05 -1.06 10.88
C ILE A 266 2.73 -1.95 12.09
N HIS A 267 3.62 -1.99 13.10
CA HIS A 267 3.40 -2.77 14.31
C HIS A 267 2.15 -2.32 15.11
N LYS A 268 1.70 -1.06 14.95
CA LYS A 268 0.50 -0.53 15.61
C LYS A 268 -0.80 -0.89 14.88
N ILE A 269 -0.74 -1.39 13.65
CA ILE A 269 -1.93 -1.74 12.84
C ILE A 269 -2.73 -2.86 13.52
N LEU A 270 -2.07 -3.95 13.94
CA LEU A 270 -2.76 -5.08 14.56
C LEU A 270 -3.47 -4.69 15.88
N PRO A 271 -2.80 -4.04 16.86
CA PRO A 271 -3.47 -3.52 18.04
C PRO A 271 -4.61 -2.54 17.72
N LEU A 272 -4.47 -1.69 16.70
CA LEU A 272 -5.53 -0.78 16.26
C LEU A 272 -6.76 -1.54 15.75
N LEU A 273 -6.57 -2.54 14.89
CA LEU A 273 -7.67 -3.37 14.36
C LEU A 273 -8.38 -4.17 15.46
N LEU A 274 -7.63 -4.71 16.43
CA LEU A 274 -8.21 -5.42 17.57
C LEU A 274 -9.08 -4.48 18.42
N ARG A 275 -8.58 -3.27 18.75
CA ARG A 275 -9.36 -2.26 19.48
C ARG A 275 -10.60 -1.81 18.69
N PHE A 276 -10.47 -1.59 17.39
CA PHE A 276 -11.59 -1.21 16.52
C PHE A 276 -12.70 -2.27 16.53
N ARG A 277 -12.34 -3.56 16.64
CA ARG A 277 -13.30 -4.68 16.71
C ARG A 277 -13.92 -4.88 18.09
N SER A 278 -13.39 -4.29 19.15
CA SER A 278 -13.95 -4.41 20.51
C SER A 278 -15.22 -3.59 20.70
N GLY A 279 -15.42 -2.53 19.91
CA GLY A 279 -16.62 -1.70 19.94
C GLY A 279 -17.77 -2.30 19.13
N SER A 280 -19.01 -1.99 19.51
CA SER A 280 -20.22 -2.36 18.74
C SER A 280 -20.43 -1.51 17.49
N ILE A 281 -19.86 -0.30 17.47
CA ILE A 281 -19.97 0.67 16.38
C ILE A 281 -18.56 1.18 16.05
N GLY A 282 -18.18 1.08 14.76
CA GLY A 282 -16.93 1.63 14.24
C GLY A 282 -17.20 2.73 13.22
N VAL A 283 -16.53 3.87 13.38
CA VAL A 283 -16.58 4.99 12.42
C VAL A 283 -15.25 5.07 11.70
N ILE A 284 -15.30 5.21 10.37
CA ILE A 284 -14.14 5.35 9.51
C ILE A 284 -14.32 6.62 8.68
N ALA A 285 -13.28 7.44 8.62
CA ALA A 285 -13.24 8.63 7.78
C ALA A 285 -11.90 8.69 7.05
N ASP A 286 -11.92 9.19 5.82
CA ASP A 286 -10.71 9.46 5.02
C ASP A 286 -10.46 10.97 4.97
N VAL A 287 -9.23 11.39 5.28
CA VAL A 287 -8.83 12.80 5.23
C VAL A 287 -8.25 13.08 3.85
N LYS A 288 -9.06 13.73 3.01
CA LYS A 288 -8.64 14.11 1.66
C LYS A 288 -7.36 14.96 1.71
N GLN A 289 -6.33 14.50 1.01
CA GLN A 289 -5.05 15.22 0.86
C GLN A 289 -4.42 15.62 2.21
N ALA A 290 -4.45 14.73 3.20
CA ALA A 290 -4.03 15.01 4.58
C ALA A 290 -2.65 15.70 4.71
N PHE A 291 -1.62 15.24 3.96
CA PHE A 291 -0.30 15.88 3.97
C PHE A 291 -0.34 17.35 3.51
N LEU A 292 -1.16 17.67 2.51
CA LEU A 292 -1.23 19.01 1.93
C LEU A 292 -1.97 20.01 2.84
N GLN A 293 -2.62 19.53 3.91
CA GLN A 293 -3.22 20.40 4.94
C GLN A 293 -2.18 21.00 5.89
N ILE A 294 -0.98 20.42 5.95
CA ILE A 294 0.08 20.82 6.89
C ILE A 294 1.07 21.74 6.16
N ARG A 295 1.26 22.95 6.69
CA ARG A 295 2.23 23.93 6.18
C ARG A 295 3.64 23.58 6.60
N LEU A 296 4.58 23.91 5.73
CA LEU A 296 5.99 23.90 6.07
C LEU A 296 6.48 25.30 6.37
N ARG A 297 7.31 25.39 7.40
CA ARG A 297 8.08 26.59 7.73
C ARG A 297 8.85 27.10 6.52
N THR A 298 8.94 28.42 6.40
CA THR A 298 9.57 29.10 5.27
C THR A 298 11.03 28.70 5.08
N GLU A 299 11.74 28.41 6.16
CA GLU A 299 13.15 28.04 6.16
C GLU A 299 13.40 26.67 5.49
N ASP A 300 12.42 25.77 5.56
CA ASP A 300 12.54 24.39 5.07
C ASP A 300 12.01 24.20 3.64
N ARG A 301 11.37 25.22 3.06
CA ARG A 301 10.73 25.08 1.73
C ARG A 301 11.75 24.92 0.61
N ASP A 302 12.93 25.52 0.74
CA ASP A 302 13.94 25.57 -0.32
C ASP A 302 14.66 24.24 -0.55
N VAL A 303 14.51 23.27 0.36
CA VAL A 303 15.00 21.89 0.14
C VAL A 303 13.97 20.99 -0.57
N LEU A 304 12.77 21.52 -0.80
CA LEU A 304 11.67 20.90 -1.53
C LEU A 304 11.38 21.64 -2.84
N ARG A 305 12.41 22.22 -3.48
CA ARG A 305 12.25 22.82 -4.81
C ARG A 305 12.02 21.76 -5.86
N PHE A 306 11.37 22.12 -6.95
CA PHE A 306 11.23 21.26 -8.12
C PHE A 306 11.10 22.11 -9.39
N LEU A 307 11.28 21.47 -10.53
CA LEU A 307 11.28 22.12 -11.84
C LEU A 307 9.99 21.78 -12.59
N TRP A 308 9.39 22.79 -13.21
CA TRP A 308 8.30 22.60 -14.16
C TRP A 308 8.39 23.62 -15.29
N TRP A 309 7.62 23.44 -16.36
CA TRP A 309 7.64 24.35 -17.51
C TRP A 309 6.77 25.58 -17.25
N GLU A 310 7.29 26.76 -17.57
CA GLU A 310 6.53 28.01 -17.55
C GLU A 310 5.46 28.01 -18.65
N ASN A 311 5.83 27.47 -19.81
CA ASN A 311 4.98 27.46 -20.99
C ASN A 311 4.69 26.05 -21.50
N THR A 312 3.59 25.92 -22.24
CA THR A 312 3.18 24.65 -22.87
C THR A 312 4.17 24.18 -23.94
N GLY A 313 4.97 25.11 -24.49
CA GLY A 313 6.06 24.82 -25.42
C GLY A 313 7.28 24.12 -24.79
N CYS A 314 7.31 23.94 -23.47
CA CYS A 314 8.42 23.30 -22.74
C CYS A 314 9.78 23.93 -23.05
N SER A 315 9.83 25.25 -23.25
CA SER A 315 11.06 25.96 -23.64
C SER A 315 11.72 26.68 -22.46
N GLU A 316 10.94 27.06 -21.46
CA GLU A 316 11.40 27.79 -20.28
C GLU A 316 11.04 27.03 -19.00
N ILE A 317 12.05 26.80 -18.17
CA ILE A 317 11.89 26.11 -16.88
C ILE A 317 11.65 27.16 -15.81
N ARG A 318 10.58 26.97 -15.04
CA ARG A 318 10.32 27.70 -13.80
C ARG A 318 10.64 26.81 -12.59
N ILE A 319 11.16 27.43 -11.55
CA ILE A 319 11.45 26.78 -10.27
C ILE A 319 10.30 27.05 -9.32
N TYR A 320 9.76 25.97 -8.76
CA TYR A 320 8.74 26.00 -7.72
C TYR A 320 9.29 25.41 -6.43
N ARG A 321 8.66 25.73 -5.30
CA ARG A 321 8.90 25.05 -4.01
C ARG A 321 7.59 24.70 -3.32
N HIS A 322 7.63 23.64 -2.51
CA HIS A 322 6.48 23.23 -1.74
C HIS A 322 6.31 24.06 -0.45
N CYS A 323 5.09 24.53 -0.21
CA CYS A 323 4.68 25.24 0.99
C CYS A 323 3.97 24.33 2.01
N ARG A 324 3.79 23.06 1.65
CA ARG A 324 3.08 22.03 2.41
C ARG A 324 3.89 20.75 2.48
N VAL A 325 3.60 19.89 3.45
CA VAL A 325 4.23 18.57 3.55
C VAL A 325 3.91 17.74 2.30
N VAL A 326 4.95 17.16 1.68
CA VAL A 326 4.83 16.46 0.40
C VAL A 326 4.92 14.95 0.53
N PHE A 327 4.21 14.25 -0.33
CA PHE A 327 4.38 12.81 -0.44
C PHE A 327 5.74 12.47 -1.08
N GLY A 328 6.48 11.54 -0.49
CA GLY A 328 7.78 11.06 -1.00
C GLY A 328 8.97 11.36 -0.09
N VAL A 329 8.78 12.19 0.95
CA VAL A 329 9.79 12.43 2.00
C VAL A 329 9.52 11.50 3.18
N PHE A 330 10.57 10.86 3.72
CA PHE A 330 10.46 9.84 4.78
C PHE A 330 9.84 10.37 6.08
N SER A 331 10.07 11.64 6.43
CA SER A 331 9.49 12.26 7.61
C SER A 331 8.02 12.68 7.44
N SER A 332 7.46 12.66 6.23
CA SER A 332 6.10 13.15 5.98
C SER A 332 5.00 12.36 6.71
N PRO A 333 5.01 11.01 6.73
CA PRO A 333 4.10 10.22 7.56
C PRO A 333 4.20 10.57 9.04
N PHE A 334 5.40 10.80 9.56
CA PHE A 334 5.59 11.23 10.95
C PHE A 334 4.93 12.58 11.20
N LEU A 335 5.25 13.60 10.39
CA LEU A 335 4.69 14.95 10.54
C LEU A 335 3.17 14.94 10.54
N LEU A 336 2.56 14.12 9.66
CA LEU A 336 1.11 13.95 9.64
C LEU A 336 0.57 13.35 10.94
N ASN A 337 1.14 12.23 11.39
CA ASN A 337 0.68 11.55 12.59
C ASN A 337 0.88 12.40 13.85
N ALA A 338 2.03 13.06 13.98
CA ALA A 338 2.32 13.94 15.10
C ALA A 338 1.36 15.14 15.12
N THR A 339 1.04 15.71 13.96
CA THR A 339 0.06 16.80 13.84
C THR A 339 -1.35 16.36 14.22
N ILE A 340 -1.79 15.17 13.78
CA ILE A 340 -3.09 14.62 14.16
C ILE A 340 -3.15 14.39 15.68
N SER A 341 -2.13 13.75 16.27
CA SER A 341 -2.07 13.53 17.72
C SER A 341 -2.11 14.85 18.49
N TYR A 342 -1.32 15.84 18.06
CA TYR A 342 -1.31 17.17 18.66
C TYR A 342 -2.66 17.87 18.58
N HIS A 343 -3.36 17.75 17.44
CA HIS A 343 -4.72 18.27 17.29
C HIS A 343 -5.69 17.60 18.26
N LEU A 344 -5.69 16.26 18.33
CA LEU A 344 -6.56 15.49 19.22
C LEU A 344 -6.29 15.72 20.71
N GLU A 345 -5.05 15.97 21.11
CA GLU A 345 -4.71 16.29 22.52
C GLU A 345 -5.21 17.68 22.94
N ARG A 346 -5.27 18.63 21.99
CA ARG A 346 -5.75 20.00 22.23
C ARG A 346 -7.27 20.10 22.24
N GLU A 347 -7.91 19.40 21.32
CA GLU A 347 -9.35 19.20 21.31
C GLU A 347 -9.71 18.21 22.43
N LYS A 348 -9.62 18.67 23.70
CA LYS A 348 -10.15 17.91 24.83
C LYS A 348 -11.60 17.58 24.49
N PHE A 349 -11.87 16.34 24.09
CA PHE A 349 -13.23 15.85 23.99
C PHE A 349 -13.85 16.08 25.37
N GLN A 350 -14.81 17.00 25.45
CA GLN A 350 -15.69 17.11 26.60
C GLN A 350 -16.43 15.78 26.68
N THR A 351 -15.87 14.83 27.43
CA THR A 351 -16.58 13.64 27.91
C THR A 351 -17.67 14.04 28.87
#